data_AF-A0A499UH72-F1
#
_entry.id   AF-A0A499UH72-F1
#
_cell.length_a   1.000
_cell.length_b   1.000
_cell.length_c   1.000
_cell.angle_alpha   90.00
_cell.angle_beta   90.00
_cell.angle_gamma   90.00
#
_symmetry.space_group_name_H-M   'P 1'
#
loop_
_entity.id
_entity.type
_entity.pdbx_description
1 polymer ?
#
loop_
_entity_poly.entity_id
_entity_poly.type
_entity_poly.pdbx_seq_one_letter_code
_entity_poly.pdbx_strand_id
1 'polypeptide(L)'
;MRGIEKKQLPHLLCLTNMILHGIDAPTAIRRANTLTRPLRDYGPADRVDVIVTNPPFGGVEEPGVEQNFPQSVRTRETADLFLVLIMRLLKTGGRAGIVLPDGTLFGEGVKTRIKRMVLEECNLHTIVRLPKGVFSPYTTIKTNILFFTKGEPTKETWFYEHPYPDGYKSYSKTKPMRIEEFAPEKVWWNAREENERAWRVTIDDIAARGYNLDIANPNVVDAGHEDPNILLSRYAEASADVDTALATLRESLIEALLRD
;
A
#
# COMPACT_ATOMS: atom_id res chain seq x y z
N MET A 1 5.53 -7.31 22.73
CA MET A 1 4.91 -6.69 21.53
C MET A 1 5.04 -5.17 21.66
N ARG A 2 5.25 -4.43 20.56
CA ARG A 2 5.34 -2.95 20.56
C ARG A 2 4.33 -2.40 19.55
N GLY A 3 3.77 -1.22 19.80
CA GLY A 3 2.80 -0.58 18.89
C GLY A 3 2.71 0.92 19.12
N ILE A 4 2.37 1.67 18.07
CA ILE A 4 2.17 3.12 18.12
C ILE A 4 0.91 3.45 17.33
N GLU A 5 -0.02 4.18 17.95
CA GLU A 5 -1.26 4.61 17.33
C GLU A 5 -1.48 6.11 17.56
N LYS A 6 -1.83 6.86 16.51
CA LYS A 6 -2.00 8.32 16.58
C LYS A 6 -3.34 8.71 17.23
N LYS A 7 -4.41 7.99 16.88
CA LYS A 7 -5.78 8.33 17.28
C LYS A 7 -6.09 7.79 18.68
N GLN A 8 -6.70 8.62 19.52
CA GLN A 8 -6.99 8.29 20.92
C GLN A 8 -7.88 7.06 21.08
N LEU A 9 -9.01 7.01 20.35
CA LEU A 9 -9.97 5.92 20.52
C LEU A 9 -9.40 4.56 20.04
N PRO A 10 -8.81 4.42 18.84
CA PRO A 10 -8.14 3.19 18.43
C PRO A 10 -7.01 2.77 19.39
N HIS A 11 -6.25 3.72 19.94
CA HIS A 11 -5.21 3.42 20.94
C HIS A 11 -5.81 2.77 22.20
N LEU A 12 -6.88 3.34 22.75
CA LEU A 12 -7.59 2.77 23.91
C LEU A 12 -8.16 1.38 23.60
N LEU A 13 -8.79 1.21 22.43
CA LEU A 13 -9.30 -0.10 22.00
C LEU A 13 -8.19 -1.14 21.89
N CYS A 14 -7.02 -0.75 21.36
CA CYS A 14 -5.86 -1.62 21.30
C CYS A 14 -5.37 -2.02 22.69
N LEU A 15 -5.26 -1.08 23.64
CA LEU A 15 -4.88 -1.39 25.02
C LEU A 15 -5.84 -2.40 25.66
N THR A 16 -7.15 -2.16 25.56
CA THR A 16 -8.17 -3.10 26.07
C THR A 16 -8.05 -4.46 25.41
N ASN A 17 -7.85 -4.51 24.09
CA ASN A 17 -7.68 -5.75 23.35
C ASN A 17 -6.45 -6.54 23.84
N MET A 18 -5.33 -5.87 24.08
CA MET A 18 -4.13 -6.53 24.63
C MET A 18 -4.39 -7.12 26.02
N ILE A 19 -5.06 -6.38 26.91
CA ILE A 19 -5.41 -6.85 28.27
C ILE A 19 -6.32 -8.08 28.19
N LEU A 20 -7.34 -8.06 27.34
CA LEU A 20 -8.26 -9.19 27.14
C LEU A 20 -7.55 -10.44 26.60
N HIS A 21 -6.43 -10.27 25.90
CA HIS A 21 -5.58 -11.36 25.43
C HIS A 21 -4.47 -11.75 26.41
N GLY A 22 -4.55 -11.32 27.68
CA GLY A 22 -3.62 -11.73 28.75
C GLY A 22 -2.29 -10.97 28.77
N ILE A 23 -2.22 -9.80 28.13
CA ILE A 23 -1.07 -8.89 28.24
C ILE A 23 -1.43 -7.84 29.29
N ASP A 24 -1.16 -8.16 30.56
CA ASP A 24 -1.65 -7.39 31.72
C ASP A 24 -1.17 -5.93 31.74
N ALA A 25 0.02 -5.66 31.19
CA ALA A 25 0.60 -4.32 31.14
C ALA A 25 1.12 -3.99 29.73
N PRO A 26 0.27 -3.56 28.78
CA PRO A 26 0.64 -3.23 27.41
C PRO A 26 1.34 -1.85 27.30
N THR A 27 2.30 -1.57 28.19
CA THR A 27 3.04 -0.29 28.29
C THR A 27 3.85 0.05 27.04
N ALA A 28 4.11 -0.96 26.20
CA ALA A 28 4.78 -0.82 24.92
C ALA A 28 3.85 -0.35 23.77
N ILE A 29 2.55 -0.16 24.04
CA ILE A 29 1.58 0.41 23.10
C ILE A 29 1.40 1.90 23.40
N ARG A 30 2.00 2.76 22.56
CA ARG A 30 2.06 4.21 22.78
C ARG A 30 1.06 4.97 21.92
N ARG A 31 0.52 6.06 22.46
CA ARG A 31 -0.25 7.04 21.69
C ARG A 31 0.67 8.14 21.17
N ALA A 32 1.02 8.10 19.90
CA ALA A 32 1.91 9.09 19.27
C ALA A 32 1.78 9.08 17.75
N ASN A 33 2.27 10.13 17.09
CA ASN A 33 2.58 10.05 15.65
C ASN A 33 3.93 9.35 15.49
N THR A 34 3.95 8.19 14.82
CA THR A 34 5.16 7.39 14.59
C THR A 34 6.23 8.14 13.79
N LEU A 35 5.83 9.06 12.91
CA LEU A 35 6.71 9.75 11.97
C LEU A 35 7.32 11.06 12.53
N THR A 36 6.93 11.50 13.74
CA THR A 36 7.46 12.74 14.33
C THR A 36 8.80 12.58 15.04
N ARG A 37 9.23 11.36 15.35
CA ARG A 37 10.58 11.10 15.87
C ARG A 37 11.59 11.08 14.72
N PRO A 38 12.69 11.88 14.78
CA PRO A 38 13.74 11.86 13.76
C PRO A 38 14.29 10.45 13.49
N LEU A 39 14.47 10.09 12.23
CA LEU A 39 14.92 8.74 11.82
C LEU A 39 16.29 8.38 12.43
N ARG A 40 17.16 9.39 12.58
CA ARG A 40 18.50 9.27 13.18
C ARG A 40 18.47 8.89 14.65
N ASP A 41 17.40 9.21 15.37
CA ASP A 41 17.29 8.97 16.81
C ASP A 41 16.90 7.52 17.11
N TYR A 42 16.45 6.75 16.11
CA TYR A 42 16.21 5.32 16.25
C TYR A 42 17.52 4.55 16.28
N GLY A 43 17.80 3.93 17.43
CA GLY A 43 19.02 3.16 17.69
C GLY A 43 18.79 1.65 17.74
N PRO A 44 19.82 0.85 18.07
CA PRO A 44 19.71 -0.61 18.16
C PRO A 44 18.60 -1.09 19.11
N ALA A 45 18.36 -0.40 20.22
CA ALA A 45 17.32 -0.75 21.20
C ALA A 45 15.88 -0.60 20.66
N ASP A 46 15.69 0.24 19.65
CA ASP A 46 14.40 0.42 18.99
C ASP A 46 14.09 -0.70 17.98
N ARG A 47 15.13 -1.43 17.53
CA ARG A 47 14.98 -2.40 16.45
C ARG A 47 14.28 -3.68 16.90
N VAL A 48 13.55 -4.28 15.99
CA VAL A 48 12.75 -5.50 16.22
C VAL A 48 13.04 -6.56 15.14
N ASP A 49 12.73 -7.80 15.48
CA ASP A 49 12.94 -8.97 14.61
C ASP A 49 11.81 -9.13 13.59
N VAL A 50 10.58 -8.70 13.94
CA VAL A 50 9.39 -8.84 13.09
C VAL A 50 8.56 -7.56 13.13
N ILE A 51 8.14 -7.08 11.95
CA ILE A 51 7.16 -6.01 11.79
C ILE A 51 5.98 -6.52 10.96
N VAL A 52 4.77 -6.35 11.47
CA VAL A 52 3.53 -6.58 10.71
C VAL A 52 2.70 -5.31 10.84
N THR A 53 2.38 -4.68 9.72
CA THR A 53 1.67 -3.41 9.76
C THR A 53 0.87 -3.13 8.49
N ASN A 54 -0.21 -2.38 8.67
CA ASN A 54 -1.02 -1.82 7.61
C ASN A 54 -0.97 -0.28 7.77
N PRO A 55 0.06 0.40 7.24
CA PRO A 55 0.16 1.85 7.34
C PRO A 55 -1.01 2.53 6.62
N PRO A 56 -1.31 3.80 6.94
CA PRO A 56 -2.30 4.58 6.20
C PRO A 56 -1.99 4.60 4.68
N PHE A 57 -2.97 4.22 3.85
CA PHE A 57 -2.81 4.12 2.38
C PHE A 57 -2.75 5.45 1.64
N GLY A 58 -3.04 6.55 2.34
CA GLY A 58 -2.99 7.89 1.79
C GLY A 58 -2.93 8.88 2.93
N GLY A 59 -2.71 10.13 2.57
CA GLY A 59 -2.50 11.19 3.54
C GLY A 59 -1.14 11.82 3.34
N VAL A 60 -1.13 13.12 3.61
CA VAL A 60 0.05 13.95 3.58
C VAL A 60 0.36 14.29 5.02
N GLU A 61 1.58 13.99 5.46
CA GLU A 61 2.02 14.38 6.80
C GLU A 61 2.04 15.91 6.92
N GLU A 62 1.90 16.37 8.16
CA GLU A 62 1.98 17.78 8.52
C GLU A 62 3.33 18.38 8.06
N PRO A 63 3.36 19.64 7.57
CA PRO A 63 4.61 20.27 7.16
C PRO A 63 5.68 20.20 8.26
N GLY A 64 6.89 19.79 7.89
CA GLY A 64 8.00 19.63 8.83
C GLY A 64 8.26 18.19 9.25
N VAL A 65 7.28 17.28 9.15
CA VAL A 65 7.49 15.85 9.45
C VAL A 65 8.53 15.24 8.50
N GLU A 66 8.55 15.66 7.24
CA GLU A 66 9.53 15.20 6.26
C GLU A 66 10.98 15.54 6.66
N GLN A 67 11.20 16.54 7.51
CA GLN A 67 12.54 16.92 7.97
C GLN A 67 13.18 15.88 8.90
N ASN A 68 12.36 14.99 9.47
CA ASN A 68 12.81 13.84 10.26
C ASN A 68 13.51 12.77 9.42
N PHE A 69 13.41 12.86 8.09
CA PHE A 69 13.96 11.90 7.14
C PHE A 69 15.14 12.49 6.35
N PRO A 70 16.08 11.64 5.89
CA PRO A 70 17.19 12.07 5.03
C PRO A 70 16.70 12.75 3.75
N GLN A 71 17.42 13.76 3.27
CA GLN A 71 17.03 14.60 2.11
C GLN A 71 16.67 13.78 0.86
N SER A 72 17.37 12.66 0.62
CA SER A 72 17.14 11.78 -0.53
C SER A 72 15.75 11.12 -0.55
N VAL A 73 15.14 10.92 0.62
CA VAL A 73 13.86 10.22 0.78
C VAL A 73 12.76 11.12 1.39
N ARG A 74 12.98 12.44 1.43
CA ARG A 74 11.96 13.37 1.91
C ARG A 74 10.77 13.40 0.97
N THR A 75 9.62 13.04 1.53
CA THR A 75 8.30 13.12 0.94
C THR A 75 7.31 13.40 2.06
N ARG A 76 6.12 13.88 1.72
CA ARG A 76 5.03 14.01 2.67
C ARG A 76 4.03 12.86 2.59
N GLU A 77 4.23 11.94 1.65
CA GLU A 77 3.42 10.73 1.50
C GLU A 77 3.63 9.79 2.70
N THR A 78 2.59 9.65 3.52
CA THR A 78 2.66 8.88 4.77
C THR A 78 3.16 7.44 4.53
N ALA A 79 2.62 6.73 3.53
CA ALA A 79 2.98 5.34 3.24
C ALA A 79 4.47 5.15 2.92
N ASP A 80 5.06 6.09 2.19
CA ASP A 80 6.48 6.07 1.80
C ASP A 80 7.38 6.27 3.03
N LEU A 81 7.03 7.21 3.90
CA LEU A 81 7.77 7.48 5.14
C LEU A 81 7.71 6.29 6.10
N PHE A 82 6.56 5.60 6.17
CA PHE A 82 6.44 4.36 6.93
C PHE A 82 7.36 3.27 6.40
N LEU A 83 7.48 3.11 5.07
CA LEU A 83 8.37 2.12 4.48
C LEU A 83 9.83 2.35 4.87
N VAL A 84 10.30 3.61 4.80
CA VAL A 84 11.65 4.00 5.25
C VAL A 84 11.85 3.74 6.75
N LEU A 85 10.84 4.07 7.57
CA LEU A 85 10.92 3.84 9.01
C LEU A 85 10.98 2.34 9.36
N ILE A 86 10.19 1.52 8.70
CA ILE A 86 10.16 0.06 8.91
C ILE A 86 11.53 -0.54 8.62
N MET A 87 12.16 -0.15 7.51
CA MET A 87 13.54 -0.54 7.21
C MET A 87 14.50 -0.15 8.34
N ARG A 88 14.39 1.07 8.88
CA ARG A 88 15.23 1.52 10.01
C ARG A 88 15.03 0.69 11.28
N LEU A 89 13.78 0.29 11.55
CA LEU A 89 13.38 -0.46 12.75
C LEU A 89 13.65 -1.96 12.67
N LEU A 90 13.88 -2.53 11.48
CA LEU A 90 14.29 -3.93 11.41
C LEU A 90 15.75 -4.11 11.85
N LYS A 91 16.00 -5.16 12.63
CA LYS A 91 17.34 -5.73 12.81
C LYS A 91 17.81 -6.37 11.50
N THR A 92 19.11 -6.54 11.34
CA THR A 92 19.65 -7.43 10.30
C THR A 92 19.11 -8.84 10.52
N GLY A 93 18.61 -9.50 9.47
CA GLY A 93 17.85 -10.75 9.54
C GLY A 93 16.39 -10.60 9.98
N GLY A 94 15.96 -9.41 10.38
CA GLY A 94 14.57 -9.12 10.73
C GLY A 94 13.69 -9.05 9.48
N ARG A 95 12.41 -9.39 9.63
CA ARG A 95 11.45 -9.51 8.53
C ARG A 95 10.21 -8.65 8.71
N ALA A 96 9.63 -8.18 7.60
CA ALA A 96 8.40 -7.41 7.61
C ALA A 96 7.34 -7.98 6.65
N GLY A 97 6.08 -7.86 7.06
CA GLY A 97 4.90 -7.96 6.20
C GLY A 97 4.13 -6.64 6.26
N ILE A 98 4.05 -5.94 5.13
CA ILE A 98 3.46 -4.60 5.06
C ILE A 98 2.40 -4.54 3.97
N VAL A 99 1.24 -3.96 4.28
CA VAL A 99 0.21 -3.69 3.27
C VAL A 99 0.41 -2.28 2.70
N LEU A 100 0.47 -2.15 1.38
CA LEU A 100 0.66 -0.87 0.68
C LEU A 100 -0.29 -0.75 -0.52
N PRO A 101 -0.74 0.46 -0.88
CA PRO A 101 -1.53 0.66 -2.10
C PRO A 101 -0.65 0.53 -3.37
N ASP A 102 -1.28 0.29 -4.53
CA ASP A 102 -0.59 0.25 -5.83
C ASP A 102 0.27 1.51 -6.08
N GLY A 103 -0.17 2.68 -5.61
CA GLY A 103 0.56 3.94 -5.77
C GLY A 103 1.98 3.94 -5.19
N THR A 104 2.26 3.10 -4.20
CA THR A 104 3.63 2.92 -3.68
C THR A 104 4.49 2.09 -4.64
N LEU A 105 3.90 1.19 -5.42
CA LEU A 105 4.61 0.31 -6.35
C LEU A 105 5.00 1.01 -7.66
N PHE A 106 4.09 1.77 -8.28
CA PHE A 106 4.35 2.43 -9.56
C PHE A 106 4.88 3.87 -9.45
N GLY A 107 4.75 4.51 -8.28
CA GLY A 107 5.14 5.92 -8.15
C GLY A 107 6.62 6.19 -8.43
N GLU A 108 6.91 7.39 -8.91
CA GLU A 108 8.22 7.80 -9.41
C GLU A 108 8.96 8.80 -8.48
N GLY A 109 10.16 9.21 -8.85
CA GLY A 109 10.94 10.25 -8.15
C GLY A 109 11.45 9.79 -6.79
N VAL A 110 10.92 10.37 -5.70
CA VAL A 110 11.28 9.96 -4.32
C VAL A 110 10.91 8.50 -4.09
N LYS A 111 9.75 8.06 -4.59
CA LYS A 111 9.26 6.68 -4.46
C LYS A 111 10.20 5.68 -5.14
N THR A 112 10.72 6.00 -6.32
CA THR A 112 11.76 5.19 -7.00
C THR A 112 12.98 5.01 -6.12
N ARG A 113 13.47 6.09 -5.48
CA ARG A 113 14.63 6.01 -4.58
C ARG A 113 14.36 5.16 -3.34
N ILE A 114 13.17 5.25 -2.76
CA ILE A 114 12.76 4.42 -1.62
C ILE A 114 12.66 2.95 -2.05
N LYS A 115 12.02 2.65 -3.18
CA LYS A 115 11.94 1.27 -3.73
C LYS A 115 13.32 0.69 -3.97
N ARG A 116 14.23 1.46 -4.56
CA ARG A 116 15.63 1.04 -4.76
C ARG A 116 16.32 0.76 -3.42
N MET A 117 16.17 1.63 -2.43
CA MET A 117 16.71 1.43 -1.08
C MET A 117 16.19 0.12 -0.46
N VAL A 118 14.88 -0.17 -0.56
CA VAL A 118 14.31 -1.44 -0.11
C VAL A 118 14.98 -2.63 -0.80
N LEU A 119 15.13 -2.56 -2.13
CA LEU A 119 15.72 -3.65 -2.92
C LEU A 119 17.23 -3.84 -2.65
N GLU A 120 17.96 -2.77 -2.33
CA GLU A 120 19.39 -2.81 -2.03
C GLU A 120 19.71 -3.27 -0.60
N GLU A 121 18.89 -2.85 0.39
CA GLU A 121 19.15 -3.15 1.81
C GLU A 121 18.34 -4.34 2.34
N CYS A 122 17.29 -4.75 1.63
CA CYS A 122 16.42 -5.85 2.01
C CYS A 122 16.19 -6.79 0.84
N ASN A 123 15.90 -8.04 1.18
CA ASN A 123 15.48 -9.08 0.27
C ASN A 123 13.95 -9.04 0.21
N LEU A 124 13.40 -8.26 -0.71
CA LEU A 124 11.98 -8.22 -1.06
C LEU A 124 11.62 -9.46 -1.86
N HIS A 125 11.51 -10.58 -1.14
CA HIS A 125 11.36 -11.88 -1.75
C HIS A 125 9.95 -12.14 -2.29
N THR A 126 8.92 -11.43 -1.82
CA THR A 126 7.52 -11.68 -2.25
C THR A 126 6.62 -10.45 -2.20
N ILE A 127 5.80 -10.28 -3.24
CA ILE A 127 4.69 -9.32 -3.30
C ILE A 127 3.40 -10.10 -3.61
N VAL A 128 2.43 -10.06 -2.71
CA VAL A 128 1.09 -10.62 -2.95
C VAL A 128 0.18 -9.47 -3.38
N ARG A 129 -0.33 -9.53 -4.61
CA ARG A 129 -1.26 -8.55 -5.17
C ARG A 129 -2.68 -8.92 -4.75
N LEU A 130 -3.33 -8.05 -3.98
CA LEU A 130 -4.72 -8.25 -3.56
C LEU A 130 -5.67 -7.58 -4.57
N PRO A 131 -6.84 -8.18 -4.82
CA PRO A 131 -7.78 -7.62 -5.77
C PRO A 131 -8.55 -6.43 -5.17
N LYS A 132 -9.41 -5.80 -5.98
CA LYS A 132 -10.14 -4.58 -5.55
C LYS A 132 -11.17 -4.89 -4.46
N GLY A 133 -11.42 -3.89 -3.62
CA GLY A 133 -12.51 -3.91 -2.66
C GLY A 133 -12.23 -4.69 -1.37
N VAL A 134 -11.02 -5.22 -1.16
CA VAL A 134 -10.60 -5.89 0.09
C VAL A 134 -10.81 -4.99 1.31
N PHE A 135 -10.58 -3.69 1.14
CA PHE A 135 -10.77 -2.68 2.17
C PHE A 135 -12.12 -1.93 2.07
N SER A 136 -13.11 -2.49 1.36
CA SER A 136 -14.46 -1.92 1.29
C SER A 136 -15.13 -1.90 2.68
N PRO A 137 -15.90 -0.85 3.02
CA PRO A 137 -16.28 0.31 2.20
C PRO A 137 -15.30 1.49 2.30
N TYR A 138 -14.14 1.33 2.95
CA TYR A 138 -13.22 2.44 3.22
C TYR A 138 -12.43 2.87 1.98
N THR A 139 -12.07 1.92 1.11
CA THR A 139 -11.44 2.21 -0.17
C THR A 139 -11.62 1.06 -1.17
N THR A 140 -11.64 1.40 -2.46
CA THR A 140 -11.67 0.45 -3.59
C THR A 140 -10.30 0.26 -4.25
N ILE A 141 -9.27 0.92 -3.71
CA ILE A 141 -7.89 0.86 -4.21
C ILE A 141 -7.35 -0.58 -4.09
N LYS A 142 -6.63 -1.03 -5.13
CA LYS A 142 -5.86 -2.27 -5.08
C LYS A 142 -4.68 -2.12 -4.12
N THR A 143 -4.44 -3.16 -3.35
CA THR A 143 -3.40 -3.19 -2.31
C THR A 143 -2.52 -4.40 -2.48
N ASN A 144 -1.31 -4.31 -1.96
CA ASN A 144 -0.30 -5.35 -2.07
C ASN A 144 0.28 -5.62 -0.69
N ILE A 145 0.61 -6.89 -0.43
CA ILE A 145 1.36 -7.29 0.76
C ILE A 145 2.79 -7.52 0.34
N LEU A 146 3.71 -6.70 0.84
CA LEU A 146 5.14 -6.86 0.60
C LEU A 146 5.75 -7.63 1.76
N PHE A 147 6.54 -8.64 1.44
CA PHE A 147 7.32 -9.40 2.40
C PHE A 147 8.80 -9.26 2.09
N PHE A 148 9.56 -8.76 3.06
CA PHE A 148 10.99 -8.59 2.93
C PHE A 148 11.76 -8.89 4.21
N THR A 149 13.02 -9.29 4.03
CA THR A 149 13.96 -9.52 5.12
C THR A 149 15.15 -8.57 4.98
N LYS A 150 15.53 -7.89 6.07
CA LYS A 150 16.61 -6.91 6.03
C LYS A 150 17.98 -7.57 6.10
N GLY A 151 18.95 -7.06 5.35
CA GLY A 151 20.37 -7.39 5.48
C GLY A 151 20.99 -8.01 4.23
N GLU A 152 20.19 -8.55 3.32
CA GLU A 152 20.64 -9.03 2.02
C GLU A 152 19.90 -8.28 0.92
N PRO A 153 20.57 -7.92 -0.20
CA PRO A 153 19.90 -7.31 -1.33
C PRO A 153 18.95 -8.28 -2.02
N THR A 154 17.91 -7.73 -2.64
CA THR A 154 16.97 -8.48 -3.49
C THR A 154 17.66 -8.94 -4.76
N LYS A 155 17.55 -10.23 -5.06
CA LYS A 155 18.01 -10.83 -6.33
C LYS A 155 16.85 -11.08 -7.29
N GLU A 156 15.73 -11.49 -6.72
CA GLU A 156 14.50 -11.80 -7.44
C GLU A 156 13.32 -11.59 -6.49
N THR A 157 12.19 -11.20 -7.05
CA THR A 157 10.94 -10.99 -6.33
C THR A 157 9.89 -11.91 -6.91
N TRP A 158 9.26 -12.70 -6.05
CA TRP A 158 8.07 -13.46 -6.44
C TRP A 158 6.83 -12.58 -6.35
N PHE A 159 5.98 -12.68 -7.36
CA PHE A 159 4.66 -12.09 -7.34
C PHE A 159 3.62 -13.19 -7.24
N TYR A 160 2.56 -12.94 -6.47
CA TYR A 160 1.38 -13.81 -6.43
C TYR A 160 0.13 -12.95 -6.58
N GLU A 161 -0.68 -13.19 -7.61
CA GLU A 161 -1.96 -12.53 -7.82
C GLU A 161 -3.08 -13.30 -7.12
N HIS A 162 -3.60 -12.73 -6.03
CA HIS A 162 -4.68 -13.34 -5.26
C HIS A 162 -5.98 -13.34 -6.10
N PRO A 163 -6.56 -14.51 -6.43
CA PRO A 163 -7.75 -14.58 -7.24
C PRO A 163 -8.99 -14.19 -6.43
N TYR A 164 -10.05 -13.78 -7.12
CA TYR A 164 -11.38 -13.74 -6.51
C TYR A 164 -11.95 -15.16 -6.36
N PRO A 165 -12.82 -15.40 -5.36
CA PRO A 165 -13.68 -16.58 -5.35
C PRO A 165 -14.57 -16.64 -6.59
N ASP A 166 -15.03 -17.84 -6.93
CA ASP A 166 -15.94 -18.03 -8.06
C ASP A 166 -17.21 -17.16 -7.91
N GLY A 167 -17.54 -16.44 -8.98
CA GLY A 167 -18.68 -15.53 -9.02
C GLY A 167 -18.46 -14.15 -8.38
N TYR A 168 -17.27 -13.88 -7.82
CA TYR A 168 -16.92 -12.56 -7.31
C TYR A 168 -16.30 -11.69 -8.41
N LYS A 169 -16.76 -10.43 -8.50
CA LYS A 169 -16.15 -9.38 -9.34
C LYS A 169 -15.44 -8.30 -8.50
N SER A 170 -15.81 -8.19 -7.22
CA SER A 170 -15.22 -7.31 -6.22
C SER A 170 -15.65 -7.78 -4.83
N TYR A 171 -14.81 -7.56 -3.83
CA TYR A 171 -15.25 -7.63 -2.44
C TYR A 171 -16.07 -6.41 -2.05
N SER A 172 -16.90 -6.56 -1.02
CA SER A 172 -17.75 -5.50 -0.47
C SER A 172 -17.91 -5.67 1.04
N LYS A 173 -18.56 -4.71 1.70
CA LYS A 173 -18.89 -4.81 3.14
C LYS A 173 -19.67 -6.09 3.48
N THR A 174 -20.55 -6.54 2.59
CA THR A 174 -21.40 -7.74 2.80
C THR A 174 -20.73 -9.02 2.30
N LYS A 175 -19.71 -8.90 1.46
CA LYS A 175 -18.91 -10.00 0.93
C LYS A 175 -17.42 -9.71 1.14
N PRO A 176 -16.93 -9.74 2.39
CA PRO A 176 -15.52 -9.46 2.68
C PRO A 176 -14.64 -10.66 2.30
N MET A 177 -13.36 -10.37 2.09
CA MET A 177 -12.30 -11.37 1.96
C MET A 177 -12.18 -12.19 3.23
N ARG A 178 -11.96 -13.49 3.09
CA ARG A 178 -11.85 -14.46 4.18
C ARG A 178 -10.45 -15.10 4.21
N ILE A 179 -10.07 -15.60 5.39
CA ILE A 179 -8.71 -16.13 5.61
C ILE A 179 -8.48 -17.46 4.87
N GLU A 180 -9.55 -18.21 4.61
CA GLU A 180 -9.52 -19.48 3.88
C GLU A 180 -9.12 -19.29 2.42
N GLU A 181 -9.40 -18.11 1.85
CA GLU A 181 -9.03 -17.76 0.48
C GLU A 181 -7.50 -17.71 0.30
N PHE A 182 -6.72 -17.54 1.38
CA PHE A 182 -5.25 -17.57 1.36
C PHE A 182 -4.65 -18.99 1.45
N ALA A 183 -5.47 -20.05 1.45
CA ALA A 183 -4.97 -21.41 1.56
C ALA A 183 -4.02 -21.80 0.40
N PRO A 184 -4.33 -21.48 -0.88
CA PRO A 184 -3.42 -21.75 -2.00
C PRO A 184 -2.06 -21.06 -1.85
N GLU A 185 -2.04 -19.80 -1.41
CA GLU A 185 -0.82 -19.01 -1.16
C GLU A 185 0.02 -19.62 -0.06
N LYS A 186 -0.60 -20.09 1.03
CA LYS A 186 0.11 -20.74 2.14
C LYS A 186 0.76 -22.05 1.72
N VAL A 187 0.11 -22.82 0.85
CA VAL A 187 0.69 -24.04 0.27
C VAL A 187 1.85 -23.68 -0.64
N TRP A 188 1.63 -22.77 -1.59
CA TRP A 188 2.63 -22.31 -2.54
C TRP A 188 3.86 -21.66 -1.86
N TRP A 189 3.67 -20.98 -0.73
CA TRP A 189 4.74 -20.28 -0.02
C TRP A 189 5.92 -21.18 0.35
N ASN A 190 5.64 -22.45 0.64
CA ASN A 190 6.64 -23.45 1.06
C ASN A 190 7.20 -24.29 -0.10
N ALA A 191 6.64 -24.17 -1.30
CA ALA A 191 7.05 -24.89 -2.51
C ALA A 191 6.80 -23.98 -3.73
N ARG A 192 7.64 -22.96 -3.87
CA ARG A 192 7.41 -21.89 -4.86
C ARG A 192 7.74 -22.37 -6.27
N GLU A 193 6.72 -22.38 -7.10
CA GLU A 193 6.81 -22.65 -8.53
C GLU A 193 5.99 -21.62 -9.30
N GLU A 194 6.42 -21.31 -10.53
CA GLU A 194 5.65 -20.47 -11.43
C GLU A 194 4.37 -21.20 -11.85
N ASN A 195 3.26 -20.47 -11.91
CA ASN A 195 1.96 -20.97 -12.31
C ASN A 195 1.07 -19.81 -12.80
N GLU A 196 -0.21 -20.07 -13.08
CA GLU A 196 -1.15 -19.06 -13.58
C GLU A 196 -1.28 -17.80 -12.68
N ARG A 197 -0.94 -17.89 -11.40
CA ARG A 197 -1.06 -16.81 -10.41
C ARG A 197 0.27 -16.32 -9.87
N ALA A 198 1.34 -17.10 -10.02
CA ALA A 198 2.65 -16.80 -9.46
C ALA A 198 3.71 -16.74 -10.54
N TRP A 199 4.48 -15.65 -10.56
CA TRP A 199 5.60 -15.47 -11.47
C TRP A 199 6.77 -14.81 -10.75
N ARG A 200 7.95 -14.91 -11.33
CA ARG A 200 9.17 -14.35 -10.76
C ARG A 200 9.74 -13.27 -11.64
N VAL A 201 10.33 -12.25 -11.02
CA VAL A 201 10.99 -11.15 -11.72
C VAL A 201 12.37 -10.93 -11.12
N THR A 202 13.39 -10.86 -11.96
CA THR A 202 14.77 -10.62 -11.51
C THR A 202 14.99 -9.17 -11.12
N ILE A 203 16.02 -8.89 -10.31
CA ILE A 203 16.40 -7.51 -9.98
C ILE A 203 16.79 -6.72 -11.24
N ASP A 204 17.39 -7.35 -12.24
CA ASP A 204 17.78 -6.71 -13.49
C ASP A 204 16.55 -6.26 -14.30
N ASP A 205 15.52 -7.10 -14.38
CA ASP A 205 14.25 -6.72 -15.02
C ASP A 205 13.54 -5.60 -14.25
N ILE A 206 13.58 -5.62 -12.91
CA ILE A 206 13.02 -4.54 -12.08
C ILE A 206 13.80 -3.24 -12.31
N ALA A 207 15.12 -3.30 -12.41
CA ALA A 207 15.98 -2.14 -12.67
C ALA A 207 15.75 -1.57 -14.08
N ALA A 208 15.61 -2.44 -15.10
CA ALA A 208 15.27 -2.04 -16.47
C ALA A 208 13.91 -1.33 -16.55
N ARG A 209 12.98 -1.66 -15.65
CA ARG A 209 11.68 -0.98 -15.48
C ARG A 209 11.73 0.26 -14.59
N GLY A 210 12.91 0.80 -14.29
CA GLY A 210 13.06 1.98 -13.44
C GLY A 210 12.62 1.75 -12.00
N TYR A 211 12.76 0.53 -11.49
CA TYR A 211 12.27 0.10 -10.17
C TYR A 211 10.75 0.25 -10.01
N ASN A 212 9.99 0.11 -11.10
CA ASN A 212 8.54 -0.01 -11.03
C ASN A 212 8.16 -1.45 -10.63
N LEU A 213 7.56 -1.57 -9.45
CA LEU A 213 7.12 -2.85 -8.87
C LEU A 213 5.67 -3.21 -9.21
N ASP A 214 4.95 -2.34 -9.93
CA ASP A 214 3.65 -2.68 -10.51
C ASP A 214 3.88 -3.51 -11.78
N ILE A 215 4.02 -4.82 -11.56
CA ILE A 215 4.23 -5.80 -12.62
C ILE A 215 2.96 -6.63 -12.73
N ALA A 216 2.32 -6.60 -13.89
CA ALA A 216 1.12 -7.36 -14.15
C ALA A 216 1.44 -8.86 -14.28
N ASN A 217 0.45 -9.70 -14.00
CA ASN A 217 0.55 -11.14 -14.20
C ASN A 217 0.71 -11.44 -15.71
N PRO A 218 1.83 -12.05 -16.15
CA PRO A 218 2.07 -12.32 -17.57
C PRO A 218 1.15 -13.41 -18.14
N ASN A 219 0.51 -14.20 -17.27
CA ASN A 219 -0.37 -15.30 -17.67
C ASN A 219 -1.83 -14.87 -17.86
N VAL A 220 -2.18 -13.64 -17.45
CA VAL A 220 -3.50 -13.08 -17.73
C VAL A 220 -3.46 -12.47 -19.12
N VAL A 221 -4.21 -13.07 -20.05
CA VAL A 221 -4.50 -12.43 -21.33
C VAL A 221 -5.27 -11.16 -20.99
N ASP A 222 -4.61 -10.02 -21.19
CA ASP A 222 -5.22 -8.70 -21.02
C ASP A 222 -6.55 -8.70 -21.78
N ALA A 223 -7.65 -8.58 -21.06
CA ALA A 223 -8.94 -8.25 -21.67
C ALA A 223 -8.78 -6.80 -22.13
N GLY A 224 -8.24 -6.67 -23.36
CA GLY A 224 -7.59 -5.50 -23.92
C GLY A 224 -7.91 -4.17 -23.26
N HIS A 225 -6.86 -3.41 -22.95
CA HIS A 225 -6.97 -1.96 -22.81
C HIS A 225 -7.99 -1.42 -23.83
N GLU A 226 -9.08 -0.80 -23.35
CA GLU A 226 -10.02 -0.09 -24.24
C GLU A 226 -9.20 0.87 -25.10
N ASP A 227 -9.44 0.83 -26.43
CA ASP A 227 -8.72 1.67 -27.39
C ASP A 227 -8.66 3.11 -26.87
N PRO A 228 -7.47 3.75 -26.80
CA PRO A 228 -7.33 5.13 -26.36
C PRO A 228 -8.32 6.09 -27.02
N ASN A 229 -8.73 5.83 -28.27
CA ASN A 229 -9.73 6.63 -28.97
C ASN A 229 -11.14 6.49 -28.36
N ILE A 230 -11.51 5.31 -27.86
CA ILE A 230 -12.79 5.08 -27.14
C ILE A 230 -12.77 5.79 -25.78
N LEU A 231 -11.62 5.79 -25.10
CA LEU A 231 -11.47 6.51 -23.84
C LEU A 231 -11.55 8.03 -24.06
N LEU A 232 -10.92 8.54 -25.12
CA LEU A 232 -10.99 9.95 -25.49
C LEU A 232 -12.40 10.37 -25.92
N SER A 233 -13.13 9.54 -26.65
CA SER A 233 -14.51 9.84 -27.04
C SER A 233 -15.42 9.91 -25.82
N ARG A 234 -15.30 8.98 -24.87
CA ARG A 234 -16.06 9.01 -23.60
C ARG A 234 -15.71 10.23 -22.75
N TYR A 235 -14.43 10.63 -22.71
CA TYR A 235 -14.03 11.86 -22.03
C TYR A 235 -14.67 13.10 -22.68
N ALA A 236 -14.68 13.16 -24.02
CA ALA A 236 -15.29 14.26 -24.76
C ALA A 236 -16.81 14.34 -24.52
N GLU A 237 -17.51 13.20 -24.54
CA GLU A 237 -18.93 13.11 -24.19
C GLU A 237 -19.19 13.59 -22.76
N ALA A 238 -18.44 13.08 -21.77
CA ALA A 238 -18.60 13.48 -20.38
C ALA A 238 -18.30 14.97 -20.16
N SER A 239 -17.33 15.55 -20.89
CA SER A 239 -17.04 16.99 -20.84
C SER A 239 -18.19 17.82 -21.43
N ALA A 240 -18.77 17.39 -22.54
CA ALA A 240 -19.90 18.06 -23.17
C ALA A 240 -21.15 18.05 -22.26
N ASP A 241 -21.40 16.94 -21.55
CA ASP A 241 -22.48 16.84 -20.57
C ASP A 241 -22.28 17.81 -19.40
N VAL A 242 -21.04 17.94 -18.90
CA VAL A 242 -20.68 18.91 -17.85
C VAL A 242 -20.90 20.34 -18.33
N ASP A 243 -20.46 20.67 -19.54
CA ASP A 243 -20.64 22.02 -20.11
C ASP A 243 -22.12 22.35 -20.28
N THR A 244 -22.92 21.39 -20.72
CA THR A 244 -24.38 21.53 -20.84
C THR A 244 -25.02 21.77 -19.47
N ALA A 245 -24.67 20.97 -18.47
CA ALA A 245 -25.19 21.12 -17.11
C ALA A 245 -24.81 22.49 -16.49
N LEU A 246 -23.59 22.97 -16.75
CA LEU A 246 -23.14 24.29 -16.31
C LEU A 246 -23.91 25.42 -17.01
N ALA A 247 -24.21 25.28 -18.30
CA ALA A 247 -25.02 26.25 -19.03
C ALA A 247 -26.44 26.33 -18.45
N THR A 248 -27.09 25.19 -18.23
CA THR A 248 -28.42 25.12 -17.63
C THR A 248 -28.45 25.71 -16.22
N LEU A 249 -27.44 25.41 -15.39
CA LEU A 249 -27.31 25.99 -14.06
C LEU A 249 -27.16 27.52 -14.12
N ARG A 250 -26.34 28.01 -15.06
CA ARG A 250 -26.12 29.45 -15.24
C ARG A 250 -27.40 30.17 -15.66
N GLU A 251 -28.17 29.61 -16.59
CA GLU A 251 -29.47 30.16 -16.99
C GLU A 251 -30.45 30.20 -15.80
N SER A 252 -30.53 29.10 -15.04
CA SER A 252 -31.38 29.00 -13.86
C SER A 252 -31.03 30.06 -12.79
N LEU A 253 -29.75 30.33 -12.59
CA LEU A 253 -29.27 31.35 -11.64
C LEU A 253 -29.56 32.77 -12.13
N ILE A 254 -29.45 33.03 -13.44
CA ILE A 254 -29.81 34.33 -14.03
C ILE A 254 -31.31 34.57 -13.90
N GLU A 255 -32.15 33.56 -14.17
CA GLU A 255 -33.60 33.67 -13.98
C GLU A 255 -33.98 33.93 -12.52
N ALA A 256 -33.28 33.32 -11.56
CA ALA A 256 -33.52 33.55 -10.14
C ALA A 256 -33.13 34.99 -9.73
N LEU A 257 -32.00 35.50 -10.23
CA LEU A 257 -31.53 36.87 -9.96
C LEU A 257 -32.42 37.96 -10.59
N LEU A 258 -33.15 37.64 -11.65
CA LEU A 258 -34.09 38.56 -12.32
C LEU A 258 -35.51 38.52 -11.74
N ARG A 259 -35.78 37.62 -10.78
CA ARG A 259 -37.06 37.49 -10.08
C ARG A 259 -37.11 38.17 -8.71
N ASP A 260 -36.00 38.74 -8.26
CA ASP A 260 -35.89 39.68 -7.12
C ASP A 260 -35.81 41.13 -7.62
#